data_AF-A0AAE0YL78-F1
#
_entry.id   AF-A0AAE0YL78-F1
#
_cell.length_a   1.000
_cell.length_b   1.000
_cell.length_c   1.000
_cell.angle_alpha   90.00
_cell.angle_beta   90.00
_cell.angle_gamma   90.00
#
_symmetry.space_group_name_H-M   'P 1'
#
loop_
_entity.id
_entity.type
_entity.pdbx_description
1 polymer ?
#
loop_
_entity_poly.entity_id
_entity_poly.type
_entity_poly.pdbx_seq_one_letter_code
_entity_poly.pdbx_strand_id
1 'polypeptide(L)'
;MFIPDEDRESVARRKEEQGLHEFEVFGDSDLRLEENYALEQCEKNKNNHKNFIPVLEFSHHHLPGRYSHCRTLLECIQALAQLTVRLRVHHVSNNRPDGYPGASFRNLNHKLLGSGWVYKVSFGEGPCPCRCLKPWWKVEIFTACHNVFDEKEAQRTEADLFYDSESSEVTTIRGYDVADNSVQDDVCILHCVNHDQKTAYFLKNAVRRYEFFRMTALWSLMSTLCVVISHPHGMPKKVTVGEIVGNVKHDLEQSQLTNFMYTYTADTCKGSSGAPVLAGVSGKKSDATGVWPGAGPHRGHKDGENQCGSGSFYVNADLLDMTIFQGSMKEMTKIGTVRNVEPFIHQSIALEMKYAGYIVDVMKLPDDKIEKTTRTTIKNFDDVDTLIEMSMEMVENKGKCGDEDFFELKMLLDRMCETTTRIAIRNAVDVDPFINRSKILVEVKRRYADFVEVKMLLDRKCDTTTRTTIKNFDDVDTLIEMSMEMVENKGKCGDEDFFELKMLLDRMCETTTRIAIRNAVDVDPFINRSKILVEVKRRYADFVEVKMLLDRKCDTAAVLATKDAPSDAFQILNEIKELYRRLLGILYDI
;
A
#
# COMPACT_ATOMS: atom_id res chain seq x y z
N MET A 1 6.81 27.03 -32.72
CA MET A 1 6.75 28.19 -31.80
C MET A 1 8.15 28.33 -31.22
N PHE A 2 8.81 29.47 -31.37
CA PHE A 2 10.19 29.64 -30.90
C PHE A 2 10.17 30.29 -29.51
N ILE A 3 10.97 29.74 -28.58
CA ILE A 3 11.27 30.39 -27.30
C ILE A 3 12.18 31.61 -27.61
N PRO A 4 11.84 32.83 -27.15
CA PRO A 4 12.67 34.02 -27.32
C PRO A 4 14.12 33.81 -26.84
N ASP A 5 15.10 34.47 -27.45
CA ASP A 5 16.52 34.26 -27.09
C ASP A 5 16.85 34.69 -25.64
N GLU A 6 16.17 35.72 -25.12
CA GLU A 6 16.30 36.14 -23.70
C GLU A 6 15.88 35.03 -22.73
N ASP A 7 14.85 34.25 -23.10
CA ASP A 7 14.41 33.10 -22.31
C ASP A 7 15.42 31.96 -22.38
N ARG A 8 16.16 31.80 -23.49
CA ARG A 8 17.17 30.74 -23.63
C ARG A 8 18.37 30.95 -22.71
N GLU A 9 18.90 32.17 -22.62
CA GLU A 9 19.98 32.49 -21.66
C GLU A 9 19.51 32.32 -20.21
N SER A 10 18.26 32.68 -19.93
CA SER A 10 17.63 32.43 -18.64
C SER A 10 17.55 30.94 -18.31
N VAL A 11 17.11 30.10 -19.25
CA VAL A 11 17.06 28.63 -19.09
C VAL A 11 18.47 28.05 -18.90
N ALA A 12 19.46 28.50 -19.64
CA ALA A 12 20.83 28.01 -19.52
C ALA A 12 21.43 28.28 -18.13
N ARG A 13 21.26 29.50 -17.59
CA ARG A 13 21.70 29.84 -16.22
C ARG A 13 20.98 28.99 -15.17
N ARG A 14 19.66 28.83 -15.30
CA ARG A 14 18.87 27.97 -14.41
C ARG A 14 19.37 26.52 -14.41
N LYS A 15 19.80 26.02 -15.57
CA LYS A 15 20.37 24.68 -15.74
C LYS A 15 21.72 24.50 -15.04
N GLU A 16 22.54 25.54 -14.95
CA GLU A 16 23.82 25.52 -14.24
C GLU A 16 23.60 25.46 -12.72
N GLU A 17 22.61 26.21 -12.21
CA GLU A 17 22.29 26.29 -10.77
C GLU A 17 21.61 25.03 -10.21
N GLN A 18 21.05 24.16 -11.06
CA GLN A 18 20.52 22.85 -10.66
C GLN A 18 21.62 21.92 -10.10
N GLY A 19 22.87 22.14 -10.51
CA GLY A 19 24.01 21.33 -10.11
C GLY A 19 23.83 19.86 -10.47
N LEU A 20 24.01 19.00 -9.47
CA LEU A 20 23.94 17.55 -9.61
C LEU A 20 22.52 16.96 -9.46
N HIS A 21 21.56 17.79 -9.07
CA HIS A 21 20.17 17.38 -8.87
C HIS A 21 19.40 17.48 -10.18
N GLU A 22 18.56 16.49 -10.46
CA GLU A 22 17.92 16.32 -11.76
C GLU A 22 16.46 16.76 -11.71
N PHE A 23 16.19 17.95 -11.18
CA PHE A 23 14.90 18.61 -11.29
C PHE A 23 14.97 19.63 -12.42
N GLU A 24 13.84 19.92 -13.06
CA GLU A 24 13.77 20.89 -14.15
C GLU A 24 13.23 22.22 -13.61
N VAL A 25 13.74 23.36 -14.10
CA VAL A 25 13.35 24.70 -13.64
C VAL A 25 12.85 25.50 -14.84
N PHE A 26 11.57 25.81 -14.81
CA PHE A 26 10.84 26.45 -15.88
C PHE A 26 10.37 27.85 -15.49
N GLY A 27 10.26 28.70 -16.50
CA GLY A 27 9.96 30.11 -16.33
C GLY A 27 8.45 30.35 -16.39
N ASP A 28 8.10 31.59 -16.73
CA ASP A 28 6.69 31.97 -16.93
C ASP A 28 6.17 31.58 -18.32
N SER A 29 7.04 31.10 -19.21
CA SER A 29 6.69 30.65 -20.55
C SER A 29 5.76 29.43 -20.54
N ASP A 30 5.22 29.11 -21.72
CA ASP A 30 4.37 27.94 -21.91
C ASP A 30 5.14 26.67 -21.51
N LEU A 31 4.57 25.93 -20.55
CA LEU A 31 5.23 24.78 -19.94
C LEU A 31 5.61 23.74 -21.00
N ARG A 32 4.71 23.49 -21.95
CA ARG A 32 4.93 22.47 -22.99
C ARG A 32 6.03 22.85 -23.96
N LEU A 33 6.16 24.14 -24.28
CA LEU A 33 7.29 24.61 -25.11
C LEU A 33 8.62 24.43 -24.36
N GLU A 34 8.66 24.77 -23.08
CA GLU A 34 9.88 24.61 -22.29
C GLU A 34 10.24 23.13 -22.06
N GLU A 35 9.25 22.25 -21.84
CA GLU A 35 9.43 20.79 -21.74
C GLU A 35 10.05 20.21 -23.03
N ASN A 36 9.50 20.56 -24.19
CA ASN A 36 10.03 20.12 -25.48
C ASN A 36 11.46 20.65 -25.71
N TYR A 37 11.71 21.92 -25.39
CA TYR A 37 13.04 22.49 -25.50
C TYR A 37 14.04 21.84 -24.56
N ALA A 38 13.64 21.54 -23.31
CA ALA A 38 14.48 20.83 -22.36
C ALA A 38 14.87 19.44 -22.86
N LEU A 39 13.91 18.71 -23.47
CA LEU A 39 14.14 17.40 -24.08
C LEU A 39 15.13 17.47 -25.26
N GLU A 40 14.95 18.43 -26.16
CA GLU A 40 15.83 18.65 -27.32
C GLU A 40 17.27 19.01 -26.90
N GLN A 41 17.43 19.78 -25.83
CA GLN A 41 18.72 20.28 -25.32
C GLN A 41 19.32 19.41 -24.21
N CYS A 42 18.76 18.23 -23.94
CA CYS A 42 19.25 17.38 -22.86
C CYS A 42 20.62 16.78 -23.23
N GLU A 43 21.66 16.97 -22.42
CA GLU A 43 22.99 16.40 -22.74
C GLU A 43 23.10 14.92 -22.40
N LYS A 44 22.26 14.43 -21.48
CA LYS A 44 22.07 12.99 -21.23
C LYS A 44 21.36 12.31 -22.42
N ASN A 45 20.96 13.08 -23.43
CA ASN A 45 20.30 12.66 -24.66
C ASN A 45 21.25 12.36 -25.84
N LYS A 46 22.46 11.83 -25.61
CA LYS A 46 23.37 11.54 -26.73
C LYS A 46 22.80 10.50 -27.72
N ASN A 47 21.80 9.73 -27.31
CA ASN A 47 21.18 8.67 -28.09
C ASN A 47 19.69 8.90 -28.38
N ASN A 48 19.14 10.11 -28.28
CA ASN A 48 17.71 10.38 -28.43
C ASN A 48 16.82 9.66 -27.39
N HIS A 49 17.27 9.60 -26.12
CA HIS A 49 16.59 8.95 -24.99
C HIS A 49 16.12 7.52 -25.32
N LYS A 50 16.88 6.78 -26.14
CA LYS A 50 16.48 5.44 -26.63
C LYS A 50 16.18 4.42 -25.53
N ASN A 51 16.76 4.61 -24.34
CA ASN A 51 16.57 3.73 -23.20
C ASN A 51 15.35 4.12 -22.33
N PHE A 52 14.71 5.26 -22.60
CA PHE A 52 13.50 5.71 -21.93
C PHE A 52 12.28 5.13 -22.63
N ILE A 53 11.89 3.94 -22.17
CA ILE A 53 10.81 3.17 -22.75
C ILE A 53 9.48 3.81 -22.33
N PRO A 54 8.58 4.18 -23.25
CA PRO A 54 7.24 4.63 -22.90
C PRO A 54 6.54 3.60 -22.01
N VAL A 55 5.90 4.03 -20.91
CA VAL A 55 5.31 3.10 -19.94
C VAL A 55 4.31 2.12 -20.58
N LEU A 56 3.54 2.58 -21.57
CA LEU A 56 2.56 1.77 -22.31
C LEU A 56 3.21 0.72 -23.23
N GLU A 57 4.47 0.91 -23.60
CA GLU A 57 5.26 -0.02 -24.41
C GLU A 57 6.09 -0.98 -23.55
N PHE A 58 6.27 -0.65 -22.26
CA PHE A 58 7.09 -1.45 -21.35
C PHE A 58 6.52 -2.86 -21.18
N SER A 59 7.39 -3.85 -21.33
CA SER A 59 7.03 -5.26 -21.36
C SER A 59 8.22 -6.11 -20.92
N HIS A 60 8.01 -7.40 -20.73
CA HIS A 60 9.06 -8.33 -20.31
C HIS A 60 10.27 -8.41 -21.27
N HIS A 61 10.12 -8.04 -22.55
CA HIS A 61 11.22 -7.99 -23.52
C HIS A 61 12.23 -6.88 -23.24
N HIS A 62 11.83 -5.86 -22.47
CA HIS A 62 12.69 -4.77 -22.05
C HIS A 62 13.51 -5.09 -20.80
N LEU A 63 13.18 -6.19 -20.12
CA LEU A 63 13.95 -6.67 -18.97
C LEU A 63 15.16 -7.48 -19.47
N PRO A 64 16.30 -7.42 -18.77
CA PRO A 64 17.44 -8.29 -19.05
C PRO A 64 17.00 -9.76 -19.08
N GLY A 65 17.64 -10.59 -19.93
CA GLY A 65 17.19 -11.96 -20.19
C GLY A 65 17.03 -12.86 -18.95
N ARG A 66 17.77 -12.58 -17.87
CA ARG A 66 17.62 -13.29 -16.58
C ARG A 66 16.34 -12.94 -15.81
N TYR A 67 15.65 -11.87 -16.20
CA TYR A 67 14.46 -11.31 -15.57
C TYR A 67 13.23 -11.30 -16.47
N SER A 68 13.40 -11.47 -17.79
CA SER A 68 12.31 -11.44 -18.78
C SER A 68 11.23 -12.51 -18.57
N HIS A 69 11.54 -13.60 -17.86
CA HIS A 69 10.56 -14.63 -17.52
C HIS A 69 9.85 -14.39 -16.18
N CYS A 70 10.25 -13.37 -15.41
CA CYS A 70 9.70 -13.08 -14.10
C CYS A 70 8.42 -12.24 -14.23
N ARG A 71 7.28 -12.91 -14.37
CA ARG A 71 5.97 -12.26 -14.48
C ARG A 71 5.64 -11.36 -13.29
N THR A 72 5.94 -11.81 -12.07
CA THR A 72 5.69 -11.04 -10.84
C THR A 72 6.50 -9.75 -10.78
N LEU A 73 7.73 -9.72 -11.30
CA LEU A 73 8.53 -8.51 -11.43
C LEU A 73 7.88 -7.52 -12.42
N LEU A 74 7.46 -7.99 -13.61
CA LEU A 74 6.78 -7.13 -14.57
C LEU A 74 5.51 -6.52 -13.96
N GLU A 75 4.70 -7.33 -13.28
CA GLU A 75 3.49 -6.87 -12.60
C GLU A 75 3.79 -5.90 -11.46
N CYS A 76 4.91 -6.08 -10.74
CA CYS A 76 5.41 -5.13 -9.75
C CYS A 76 5.77 -3.78 -10.38
N ILE A 77 6.52 -3.78 -11.49
CA ILE A 77 6.93 -2.56 -12.20
C ILE A 77 5.71 -1.83 -12.74
N GLN A 78 4.76 -2.55 -13.34
CA GLN A 78 3.51 -1.97 -13.85
C GLN A 78 2.65 -1.36 -12.74
N ALA A 79 2.54 -2.04 -11.59
CA ALA A 79 1.82 -1.49 -10.43
C ALA A 79 2.48 -0.22 -9.90
N LEU A 80 3.81 -0.19 -9.81
CA LEU A 80 4.56 1.00 -9.40
C LEU A 80 4.43 2.14 -10.44
N ALA A 81 4.36 1.81 -11.72
CA ALA A 81 4.14 2.78 -12.78
C ALA A 81 2.77 3.46 -12.68
N GLN A 82 1.72 2.72 -12.28
CA GLN A 82 0.39 3.30 -12.02
C GLN A 82 0.39 4.29 -10.86
N LEU A 83 1.30 4.10 -9.90
CA LEU A 83 1.47 4.96 -8.72
C LEU A 83 2.41 6.14 -8.96
N THR A 84 3.21 6.10 -10.03
CA THR A 84 4.18 7.15 -10.36
C THR A 84 3.45 8.39 -10.89
N VAL A 85 3.83 9.56 -10.38
CA VAL A 85 3.19 10.86 -10.65
C VAL A 85 4.21 11.87 -11.17
N ARG A 86 3.73 12.84 -11.95
CA ARG A 86 4.50 14.05 -12.29
C ARG A 86 4.19 15.14 -11.28
N LEU A 87 5.22 15.80 -10.77
CA LEU A 87 5.08 16.92 -9.83
C LEU A 87 5.35 18.25 -10.54
N ARG A 88 4.50 19.24 -10.29
CA ARG A 88 4.60 20.63 -10.75
C ARG A 88 4.57 21.55 -9.54
N VAL A 89 5.74 22.04 -9.13
CA VAL A 89 5.89 22.94 -7.97
C VAL A 89 5.93 24.37 -8.48
N HIS A 90 4.94 25.19 -8.11
CA HIS A 90 4.76 26.53 -8.66
C HIS A 90 5.42 27.65 -7.84
N HIS A 91 6.18 27.30 -6.81
CA HIS A 91 6.81 28.26 -5.91
C HIS A 91 8.05 27.66 -5.26
N VAL A 92 9.10 28.47 -5.13
CA VAL A 92 10.32 28.08 -4.40
C VAL A 92 10.40 28.84 -3.09
N SER A 93 10.39 28.10 -1.98
CA SER A 93 10.33 28.66 -0.63
C SER A 93 11.64 29.34 -0.24
N ASN A 94 11.52 30.47 0.48
CA ASN A 94 12.65 31.16 1.11
C ASN A 94 13.40 30.33 2.14
N ASN A 95 12.79 29.26 2.63
CA ASN A 95 13.37 28.44 3.67
C ASN A 95 14.43 27.47 3.13
N ARG A 96 14.57 27.32 1.79
CA ARG A 96 15.65 26.50 1.21
C ARG A 96 17.01 27.02 1.73
N PRO A 97 17.94 26.19 2.24
CA PRO A 97 19.24 26.64 2.75
C PRO A 97 20.17 27.17 1.67
N ASP A 98 21.15 28.01 2.02
CA ASP A 98 22.14 28.50 1.05
C ASP A 98 22.96 27.33 0.49
N GLY A 99 23.19 27.35 -0.83
CA GLY A 99 23.85 26.26 -1.54
C GLY A 99 23.01 24.99 -1.72
N TYR A 100 21.77 24.96 -1.21
CA TYR A 100 20.83 23.87 -1.50
C TYR A 100 20.24 24.04 -2.91
N PRO A 101 19.85 22.95 -3.60
CA PRO A 101 19.30 23.06 -4.94
C PRO A 101 18.07 23.97 -4.99
N GLY A 102 18.06 24.89 -5.95
CA GLY A 102 17.00 25.88 -6.10
C GLY A 102 17.05 27.07 -5.14
N ALA A 103 18.07 27.18 -4.27
CA ALA A 103 18.23 28.31 -3.35
C ALA A 103 18.34 29.69 -4.06
N SER A 104 18.85 29.72 -5.29
CA SER A 104 18.88 30.92 -6.13
C SER A 104 17.51 31.38 -6.61
N PHE A 105 16.49 30.51 -6.56
CA PHE A 105 15.13 30.79 -7.04
C PHE A 105 14.14 31.13 -5.93
N ARG A 106 14.59 31.28 -4.68
CA ARG A 106 13.72 31.63 -3.54
C ARG A 106 12.81 32.82 -3.86
N ASN A 107 11.56 32.75 -3.42
CA ASN A 107 10.48 33.71 -3.72
C ASN A 107 10.05 33.83 -5.18
N LEU A 108 10.68 33.12 -6.11
CA LEU A 108 10.26 33.14 -7.50
C LEU A 108 9.12 32.15 -7.71
N ASN A 109 8.23 32.47 -8.64
CA ASN A 109 7.16 31.59 -9.09
C ASN A 109 7.63 30.68 -10.24
N HIS A 110 8.92 30.31 -10.23
CA HIS A 110 9.45 29.35 -11.18
C HIS A 110 8.79 28.00 -10.97
N LYS A 111 8.52 27.32 -12.08
CA LYS A 111 7.91 25.98 -12.06
C LYS A 111 9.03 24.96 -11.93
N LEU A 112 9.07 24.21 -10.82
CA LEU A 112 9.95 23.06 -10.70
C LEU A 112 9.19 21.81 -11.15
N LEU A 113 9.81 21.02 -12.02
CA LEU A 113 9.28 19.69 -12.36
C LEU A 113 10.12 18.58 -11.75
N GLY A 114 9.40 17.58 -11.27
CA GLY A 114 9.96 16.35 -10.76
C GLY A 114 8.98 15.19 -10.90
N SER A 115 9.34 14.09 -10.29
CA SER A 115 8.55 12.86 -10.21
C SER A 115 8.29 12.51 -8.74
N GLY A 116 7.35 11.61 -8.51
CA GLY A 116 7.08 10.99 -7.22
C GLY A 116 6.28 9.72 -7.39
N TRP A 117 5.90 9.08 -6.29
CA TRP A 117 4.91 8.00 -6.35
C TRP A 117 3.99 7.97 -5.13
N VAL A 118 2.74 7.61 -5.36
CA VAL A 118 1.74 7.38 -4.32
C VAL A 118 2.10 6.10 -3.56
N TYR A 119 2.26 6.18 -2.24
CA TYR A 119 2.55 5.01 -1.40
C TYR A 119 1.45 4.72 -0.37
N LYS A 120 0.64 5.71 -0.03
CA LYS A 120 -0.50 5.54 0.88
C LYS A 120 -1.69 6.38 0.44
N VAL A 121 -2.87 5.80 0.60
CA VAL A 121 -4.16 6.47 0.39
C VAL A 121 -5.06 6.14 1.57
N SER A 122 -5.54 7.17 2.26
CA SER A 122 -6.47 7.04 3.38
C SER A 122 -7.61 8.03 3.24
N PHE A 123 -8.69 7.80 3.99
CA PHE A 123 -9.72 8.82 4.15
C PHE A 123 -9.12 10.01 4.91
N GLY A 124 -9.52 11.23 4.55
CA GLY A 124 -9.07 12.42 5.22
C GLY A 124 -9.74 12.59 6.59
N GLU A 125 -8.97 12.98 7.60
CA GLU A 125 -9.50 13.24 8.94
C GLU A 125 -9.74 14.73 9.12
N GLY A 126 -10.87 15.09 9.75
CA GLY A 126 -11.23 16.48 10.03
C GLY A 126 -11.63 17.30 8.79
N PRO A 127 -11.64 18.64 8.91
CA PRO A 127 -11.99 19.53 7.81
C PRO A 127 -11.04 19.37 6.62
N CYS A 128 -11.58 19.43 5.38
CA CYS A 128 -10.74 19.41 4.18
C CYS A 128 -9.66 20.50 4.24
N PRO A 129 -8.40 20.22 3.87
CA PRO A 129 -7.36 21.25 3.72
C PRO A 129 -7.75 22.37 2.75
N CYS A 130 -8.59 22.04 1.77
CA CYS A 130 -9.21 22.97 0.83
C CYS A 130 -10.32 23.85 1.42
N ARG A 131 -10.69 23.62 2.69
CA ARG A 131 -11.79 24.28 3.43
C ARG A 131 -13.18 24.09 2.84
N CYS A 132 -13.37 23.07 2.01
CA CYS A 132 -14.70 22.68 1.53
C CYS A 132 -15.36 21.65 2.48
N LEU A 133 -16.66 21.43 2.31
CA LEU A 133 -17.46 20.49 3.11
C LEU A 133 -17.57 19.09 2.51
N LYS A 134 -16.84 18.81 1.42
CA LYS A 134 -16.88 17.50 0.75
C LYS A 134 -16.03 16.49 1.52
N PRO A 135 -16.44 15.20 1.53
CA PRO A 135 -15.54 14.10 1.88
C PRO A 135 -14.27 14.19 1.03
N TRP A 136 -13.13 13.89 1.64
CA TRP A 136 -11.84 13.98 0.97
C TRP A 136 -10.94 12.81 1.35
N TRP A 137 -9.97 12.56 0.49
CA TRP A 137 -8.98 11.50 0.61
C TRP A 137 -7.60 12.14 0.74
N LYS A 138 -6.82 11.62 1.68
CA LYS A 138 -5.41 11.93 1.86
C LYS A 138 -4.61 10.99 0.98
N VAL A 139 -3.83 11.56 0.06
CA VAL A 139 -2.90 10.84 -0.80
C VAL A 139 -1.49 11.24 -0.41
N GLU A 140 -0.66 10.27 -0.02
CA GLU A 140 0.71 10.51 0.41
C GLU A 140 1.67 10.08 -0.71
N ILE A 141 2.52 11.02 -1.15
CA ILE A 141 3.46 10.84 -2.25
C ILE A 141 4.89 10.92 -1.73
N PHE A 142 5.70 9.90 -2.02
CA PHE A 142 7.14 9.99 -1.87
C PHE A 142 7.76 10.76 -3.04
N THR A 143 8.70 11.64 -2.73
CA THR A 143 9.52 12.36 -3.71
C THR A 143 10.85 12.77 -3.08
N ALA A 144 11.68 13.50 -3.83
CA ALA A 144 12.92 14.06 -3.33
C ALA A 144 12.66 15.37 -2.57
N CYS A 145 13.39 15.63 -1.49
CA CYS A 145 13.26 16.87 -0.70
C CYS A 145 13.61 18.11 -1.52
N HIS A 146 14.52 18.00 -2.49
CA HIS A 146 14.82 19.12 -3.38
C HIS A 146 13.71 19.40 -4.40
N ASN A 147 12.76 18.49 -4.65
CA ASN A 147 11.57 18.79 -5.45
C ASN A 147 10.59 19.63 -4.64
N VAL A 148 10.19 19.14 -3.46
CA VAL A 148 9.27 19.83 -2.54
C VAL A 148 9.95 19.95 -1.18
N PHE A 149 10.34 21.17 -0.84
CA PHE A 149 11.18 21.42 0.32
C PHE A 149 10.38 21.58 1.62
N ASP A 150 9.27 22.31 1.60
CA ASP A 150 8.48 22.60 2.80
C ASP A 150 6.97 22.76 2.50
N GLU A 151 6.19 23.06 3.54
CA GLU A 151 4.74 23.25 3.46
C GLU A 151 4.35 24.34 2.44
N LYS A 152 5.14 25.41 2.28
CA LYS A 152 4.82 26.50 1.34
C LYS A 152 4.93 26.03 -0.10
N GLU A 153 5.94 25.21 -0.40
CA GLU A 153 6.07 24.59 -1.71
C GLU A 153 4.98 23.53 -1.92
N ALA A 154 4.68 22.72 -0.91
CA ALA A 154 3.62 21.71 -0.98
C ALA A 154 2.26 22.31 -1.32
N GLN A 155 1.87 23.40 -0.66
CA GLN A 155 0.62 24.14 -0.94
C GLN A 155 0.56 24.72 -2.36
N ARG A 156 1.70 24.83 -3.05
CA ARG A 156 1.84 25.30 -4.42
C ARG A 156 2.25 24.17 -5.37
N THR A 157 2.11 22.93 -4.96
CA THR A 157 2.43 21.76 -5.78
C THR A 157 1.17 21.12 -6.34
N GLU A 158 1.20 20.81 -7.63
CA GLU A 158 0.23 19.95 -8.30
C GLU A 158 0.89 18.61 -8.65
N ALA A 159 0.16 17.51 -8.47
CA ALA A 159 0.60 16.17 -8.86
C ALA A 159 -0.33 15.60 -9.93
N ASP A 160 0.22 15.32 -11.10
CA ASP A 160 -0.49 14.76 -12.24
C ASP A 160 -0.41 13.24 -12.22
N LEU A 161 -1.56 12.60 -12.06
CA LEU A 161 -1.75 11.16 -12.13
C LEU A 161 -2.00 10.75 -13.59
N PHE A 162 -1.58 9.52 -13.93
CA PHE A 162 -1.92 8.84 -15.19
C PHE A 162 -1.40 9.52 -16.48
N TYR A 163 -0.37 10.38 -16.37
CA TYR A 163 0.25 11.01 -17.53
C TYR A 163 1.21 10.06 -18.28
N ASP A 164 0.63 9.07 -18.95
CA ASP A 164 1.34 7.97 -19.61
C ASP A 164 1.68 8.26 -21.08
N SER A 165 0.92 9.15 -21.74
CA SER A 165 1.18 9.67 -23.08
C SER A 165 0.71 11.13 -23.21
N GLU A 166 1.06 11.80 -24.31
CA GLU A 166 0.56 13.15 -24.64
C GLU A 166 -0.96 13.24 -24.77
N SER A 167 -1.63 12.10 -25.02
CA SER A 167 -3.08 12.00 -25.16
C SER A 167 -3.77 11.43 -23.93
N SER A 168 -3.04 11.19 -22.84
CA SER A 168 -3.60 10.67 -21.61
C SER A 168 -4.61 11.64 -21.00
N GLU A 169 -5.67 11.09 -20.43
CA GLU A 169 -6.52 11.83 -19.52
C GLU A 169 -5.81 11.96 -18.18
N VAL A 170 -5.33 13.17 -17.88
CA VAL A 170 -4.55 13.45 -16.68
C VAL A 170 -5.47 13.88 -15.54
N THR A 171 -5.34 13.22 -14.39
CA THR A 171 -6.03 13.63 -13.16
C THR A 171 -5.06 14.37 -12.25
N THR A 172 -5.30 15.65 -11.97
CA THR A 172 -4.44 16.46 -11.12
C THR A 172 -4.97 16.55 -9.69
N ILE A 173 -4.13 16.21 -8.71
CA ILE A 173 -4.39 16.41 -7.28
C ILE A 173 -3.48 17.50 -6.73
N ARG A 174 -3.87 18.15 -5.63
CA ARG A 174 -3.13 19.29 -5.06
C ARG A 174 -2.44 18.93 -3.76
N GLY A 175 -1.18 19.34 -3.63
CA GLY A 175 -0.44 19.32 -2.38
C GLY A 175 -1.02 20.31 -1.37
N TYR A 176 -0.91 19.99 -0.08
CA TYR A 176 -1.33 20.89 1.00
C TYR A 176 -0.38 20.94 2.18
N ASP A 177 0.47 19.92 2.38
CA ASP A 177 1.36 19.80 3.53
C ASP A 177 2.53 18.84 3.24
N VAL A 178 3.58 18.91 4.06
CA VAL A 178 4.71 17.97 4.07
C VAL A 178 4.67 17.20 5.37
N ALA A 179 4.49 15.89 5.30
CA ALA A 179 4.44 15.02 6.48
C ALA A 179 5.80 14.90 7.17
N ASP A 180 6.82 14.76 6.34
CA ASP A 180 8.19 14.47 6.72
C ASP A 180 9.11 14.89 5.57
N ASN A 181 10.26 15.46 5.90
CA ASN A 181 11.31 15.78 4.95
C ASN A 181 12.68 15.63 5.60
N SER A 182 13.62 15.09 4.83
CA SER A 182 15.03 14.99 5.23
C SER A 182 15.88 15.57 4.12
N VAL A 183 16.56 16.69 4.43
CA VAL A 183 17.55 17.31 3.54
C VAL A 183 18.77 16.41 3.36
N GLN A 184 19.18 15.71 4.43
CA GLN A 184 20.32 14.80 4.42
C GLN A 184 20.08 13.61 3.49
N ASP A 185 18.89 13.02 3.58
CA ASP A 185 18.50 11.85 2.80
C ASP A 185 17.90 12.20 1.45
N ASP A 186 17.58 13.48 1.24
CA ASP A 186 16.89 14.03 0.08
C ASP A 186 15.53 13.34 -0.18
N VAL A 187 14.72 13.20 0.87
CA VAL A 187 13.41 12.56 0.85
C VAL A 187 12.34 13.52 1.35
N CYS A 188 11.17 13.50 0.74
CA CYS A 188 9.98 14.23 1.18
C CYS A 188 8.73 13.35 1.04
N ILE A 189 7.83 13.44 2.03
CA ILE A 189 6.47 12.89 1.99
C ILE A 189 5.50 14.06 1.78
N LEU A 190 5.03 14.20 0.55
CA LEU A 190 4.05 15.19 0.16
C LEU A 190 2.63 14.69 0.46
N HIS A 191 1.84 15.48 1.20
CA HIS A 191 0.42 15.24 1.36
C HIS A 191 -0.38 15.97 0.28
N CYS A 192 -1.21 15.21 -0.42
CA CYS A 192 -2.15 15.71 -1.41
C CYS A 192 -3.61 15.45 -1.00
N VAL A 193 -4.49 16.34 -1.44
CA VAL A 193 -5.95 16.23 -1.27
C VAL A 193 -6.59 15.76 -2.57
N ASN A 194 -7.48 14.77 -2.47
CA ASN A 194 -8.32 14.31 -3.57
C ASN A 194 -9.80 14.21 -3.12
N HIS A 195 -10.73 14.63 -3.98
CA HIS A 195 -12.17 14.54 -3.72
C HIS A 195 -12.85 13.47 -4.58
N ASP A 196 -12.17 12.95 -5.60
CA ASP A 196 -12.74 11.89 -6.43
C ASP A 196 -12.53 10.52 -5.79
N GLN A 197 -13.64 9.94 -5.33
CA GLN A 197 -13.70 8.62 -4.72
C GLN A 197 -13.23 7.52 -5.67
N LYS A 198 -13.52 7.62 -6.98
CA LYS A 198 -13.09 6.61 -7.96
C LYS A 198 -11.57 6.58 -8.08
N THR A 199 -10.93 7.74 -8.26
CA THR A 199 -9.47 7.88 -8.25
C THR A 199 -8.86 7.40 -6.93
N ALA A 200 -9.44 7.74 -5.78
CA ALA A 200 -8.90 7.33 -4.49
C ALA A 200 -8.90 5.81 -4.32
N TYR A 201 -10.00 5.12 -4.69
CA TYR A 201 -10.04 3.66 -4.64
C TYR A 201 -9.12 3.00 -5.65
N PHE A 202 -9.02 3.55 -6.86
CA PHE A 202 -8.06 3.08 -7.86
C PHE A 202 -6.64 3.10 -7.31
N LEU A 203 -6.20 4.25 -6.77
CA LEU A 203 -4.86 4.40 -6.18
C LEU A 203 -4.67 3.46 -4.99
N LYS A 204 -5.65 3.35 -4.09
CA LYS A 204 -5.59 2.44 -2.93
C LYS A 204 -5.40 0.98 -3.37
N ASN A 205 -6.07 0.55 -4.43
CA ASN A 205 -5.92 -0.78 -5.00
C ASN A 205 -4.58 -0.96 -5.72
N ALA A 206 -4.09 0.06 -6.42
CA ALA A 206 -2.76 0.04 -7.04
C ALA A 206 -1.64 -0.08 -5.99
N VAL A 207 -1.75 0.64 -4.86
CA VAL A 207 -0.83 0.50 -3.71
C VAL A 207 -0.84 -0.94 -3.18
N ARG A 208 -2.03 -1.51 -2.92
CA ARG A 208 -2.17 -2.91 -2.47
C ARG A 208 -1.53 -3.90 -3.44
N ARG A 209 -1.76 -3.71 -4.74
CA ARG A 209 -1.21 -4.54 -5.80
C ARG A 209 0.32 -4.45 -5.85
N TYR A 210 0.87 -3.24 -5.79
CA TYR A 210 2.31 -3.02 -5.71
C TYR A 210 2.91 -3.70 -4.49
N GLU A 211 2.33 -3.52 -3.31
CA GLU A 211 2.77 -4.17 -2.07
C GLU A 211 2.75 -5.70 -2.15
N PHE A 212 1.69 -6.27 -2.71
CA PHE A 212 1.59 -7.71 -2.93
C PHE A 212 2.72 -8.23 -3.84
N PHE A 213 2.93 -7.60 -5.00
CA PHE A 213 3.99 -8.02 -5.93
C PHE A 213 5.39 -7.74 -5.39
N ARG A 214 5.55 -6.64 -4.65
CA ARG A 214 6.76 -6.32 -3.93
C ARG A 214 7.10 -7.40 -2.92
N MET A 215 6.14 -7.95 -2.18
CA MET A 215 6.43 -8.99 -1.20
C MET A 215 6.62 -10.38 -1.81
N THR A 216 6.06 -10.64 -2.99
CA THR A 216 6.09 -11.97 -3.64
C THR A 216 7.17 -12.13 -4.69
N ALA A 217 7.72 -11.04 -5.23
CA ALA A 217 8.81 -11.11 -6.19
C ALA A 217 10.07 -11.70 -5.56
N LEU A 218 10.77 -12.57 -6.30
CA LEU A 218 11.98 -13.25 -5.84
C LEU A 218 13.20 -12.33 -5.89
N TRP A 219 13.24 -11.31 -5.02
CA TRP A 219 14.28 -10.27 -5.01
C TRP A 219 15.69 -10.82 -4.85
N SER A 220 15.84 -11.99 -4.23
CA SER A 220 17.15 -12.64 -4.09
C SER A 220 17.78 -12.97 -5.44
N LEU A 221 16.96 -13.16 -6.48
CA LEU A 221 17.40 -13.38 -7.85
C LEU A 221 17.70 -12.07 -8.59
N MET A 222 17.20 -10.95 -8.08
CA MET A 222 17.26 -9.62 -8.71
C MET A 222 18.40 -8.75 -8.20
N SER A 223 19.45 -9.37 -7.65
CA SER A 223 20.57 -8.78 -6.89
C SER A 223 21.29 -7.55 -7.48
N THR A 224 21.03 -7.22 -8.74
CA THR A 224 21.64 -6.09 -9.45
C THR A 224 20.63 -5.31 -10.29
N LEU A 225 19.38 -5.75 -10.44
CA LEU A 225 18.42 -5.05 -11.29
C LEU A 225 18.06 -3.70 -10.65
N CYS A 226 18.09 -2.66 -11.48
CA CYS A 226 17.55 -1.34 -11.14
C CYS A 226 16.51 -0.94 -12.20
N VAL A 227 15.35 -0.47 -11.76
CA VAL A 227 14.31 0.08 -12.64
C VAL A 227 13.91 1.45 -12.10
N VAL A 228 13.90 2.47 -12.96
CA VAL A 228 13.43 3.81 -12.61
C VAL A 228 12.18 4.10 -13.45
N ILE A 229 11.14 4.64 -12.80
CA ILE A 229 9.90 5.03 -13.47
C ILE A 229 9.69 6.52 -13.22
N SER A 230 9.76 7.35 -14.25
CA SER A 230 9.82 8.80 -14.08
C SER A 230 9.09 9.58 -15.17
N HIS A 231 8.97 10.89 -14.94
CA HIS A 231 8.53 11.88 -15.93
C HIS A 231 9.73 12.73 -16.39
N PRO A 232 10.60 12.19 -17.25
CA PRO A 232 11.80 12.90 -17.71
C PRO A 232 11.41 14.22 -18.39
N HIS A 233 12.03 15.31 -17.99
CA HIS A 233 11.74 16.69 -18.41
C HIS A 233 10.28 17.12 -18.22
N GLY A 234 9.52 16.43 -17.37
CA GLY A 234 8.07 16.64 -17.25
C GLY A 234 7.23 15.95 -18.32
N MET A 235 7.85 15.17 -19.22
CA MET A 235 7.19 14.48 -20.32
C MET A 235 6.38 13.26 -19.85
N PRO A 236 5.62 12.59 -20.75
CA PRO A 236 4.90 11.38 -20.40
C PRO A 236 5.79 10.30 -19.80
N LYS A 237 5.22 9.53 -18.89
CA LYS A 237 5.91 8.54 -18.06
C LYS A 237 6.77 7.57 -18.85
N LYS A 238 8.01 7.38 -18.40
CA LYS A 238 8.99 6.46 -18.98
C LYS A 238 9.49 5.47 -17.94
N VAL A 239 9.97 4.33 -18.42
CA VAL A 239 10.68 3.32 -17.65
C VAL A 239 12.10 3.20 -18.21
N THR A 240 13.09 3.24 -17.33
CA THR A 240 14.49 2.91 -17.67
C THR A 240 14.93 1.72 -16.84
N VAL A 241 15.79 0.90 -17.43
CA VAL A 241 16.32 -0.32 -16.79
C VAL A 241 17.83 -0.26 -16.81
N GLY A 242 18.44 -0.60 -15.69
CA GLY A 242 19.89 -0.67 -15.55
C GLY A 242 20.30 -1.60 -14.43
N GLU A 243 21.48 -1.36 -13.89
CA GLU A 243 22.07 -2.18 -12.84
C GLU A 243 22.54 -1.33 -11.66
N ILE A 244 22.49 -1.91 -10.47
CA ILE A 244 23.12 -1.37 -9.26
C ILE A 244 24.63 -1.57 -9.39
N VAL A 245 25.42 -0.49 -9.32
CA VAL A 245 26.88 -0.53 -9.53
C VAL A 245 27.69 -0.23 -8.28
N GLY A 246 27.19 0.63 -7.38
CA GLY A 246 27.91 1.01 -6.16
C GLY A 246 27.59 0.15 -4.95
N ASN A 247 28.42 0.34 -3.91
CA ASN A 247 28.15 -0.20 -2.60
C ASN A 247 26.95 0.51 -1.99
N VAL A 248 26.02 -0.28 -1.44
CA VAL A 248 24.97 0.22 -0.57
C VAL A 248 25.65 0.89 0.62
N LYS A 249 25.55 2.22 0.70
CA LYS A 249 26.03 2.92 1.90
C LYS A 249 25.03 2.66 3.02
N HIS A 250 25.43 1.83 3.96
CA HIS A 250 24.78 1.72 5.26
C HIS A 250 25.48 2.67 6.21
N ASP A 251 24.76 3.68 6.67
CA ASP A 251 25.17 4.40 7.88
C ASP A 251 24.79 3.54 9.10
N LEU A 252 25.73 2.69 9.52
CA LEU A 252 25.54 1.82 10.67
C LEU A 252 25.48 2.61 11.99
N GLU A 253 26.07 3.81 12.05
CA GLU A 253 26.13 4.62 13.27
C GLU A 253 24.82 5.36 13.55
N GLN A 254 24.03 5.68 12.53
CA GLN A 254 22.72 6.35 12.70
C GLN A 254 21.52 5.41 12.94
N SER A 255 21.75 4.10 13.06
CA SER A 255 20.91 3.16 13.81
C SER A 255 19.39 3.10 13.55
N GLN A 256 18.93 3.32 12.32
CA GLN A 256 17.68 2.71 11.86
C GLN A 256 17.95 1.91 10.59
N LEU A 257 17.55 0.64 10.61
CA LEU A 257 17.75 -0.41 9.59
C LEU A 257 17.13 -0.09 8.22
N THR A 258 16.85 1.18 7.93
CA THR A 258 15.95 1.62 6.87
C THR A 258 16.59 2.61 5.90
N ASN A 259 17.84 3.05 6.11
CA ASN A 259 18.46 4.03 5.20
C ASN A 259 19.44 3.35 4.24
N PHE A 260 18.99 3.17 3.00
CA PHE A 260 19.78 2.61 1.91
C PHE A 260 19.85 3.62 0.79
N MET A 261 21.06 3.92 0.36
CA MET A 261 21.33 4.66 -0.87
C MET A 261 22.02 3.74 -1.87
N TYR A 262 21.52 3.74 -3.11
CA TYR A 262 22.06 2.99 -4.22
C TYR A 262 22.70 3.92 -5.23
N THR A 263 23.76 3.45 -5.89
CA THR A 263 24.15 4.01 -7.18
C THR A 263 23.85 3.02 -8.30
N TYR A 264 23.42 3.52 -9.45
CA TYR A 264 22.92 2.70 -10.54
C TYR A 264 23.16 3.31 -11.92
N THR A 265 23.00 2.47 -12.94
CA THR A 265 23.19 2.81 -14.35
C THR A 265 21.89 3.02 -15.12
N ALA A 266 20.74 2.78 -14.50
CA ALA A 266 19.45 3.08 -15.14
C ALA A 266 19.41 4.57 -15.49
N ASP A 267 19.10 4.87 -16.76
CA ASP A 267 19.17 6.24 -17.26
C ASP A 267 18.17 7.14 -16.55
N THR A 268 18.61 8.36 -16.25
CA THR A 268 17.80 9.43 -15.69
C THR A 268 18.20 10.74 -16.35
N CYS A 269 17.32 11.71 -16.29
CA CYS A 269 17.59 13.07 -16.69
C CYS A 269 16.80 14.03 -15.81
N LYS A 270 16.95 15.33 -16.07
CA LYS A 270 16.17 16.37 -15.38
C LYS A 270 14.67 16.07 -15.45
N GLY A 271 13.93 16.36 -14.38
CA GLY A 271 12.53 15.93 -14.20
C GLY A 271 12.39 14.50 -13.64
N SER A 272 13.44 13.67 -13.69
CA SER A 272 13.40 12.33 -13.07
C SER A 272 13.57 12.35 -11.55
N SER A 273 13.99 13.48 -10.95
CA SER A 273 14.18 13.52 -9.50
C SER A 273 12.90 13.22 -8.74
N GLY A 274 13.01 12.50 -7.63
CA GLY A 274 11.89 12.00 -6.85
C GLY A 274 11.22 10.75 -7.41
N ALA A 275 11.58 10.30 -8.61
CA ALA A 275 11.06 9.07 -9.20
C ALA A 275 11.38 7.85 -8.33
N PRO A 276 10.49 6.84 -8.24
CA PRO A 276 10.80 5.61 -7.58
C PRO A 276 11.93 4.85 -8.29
N VAL A 277 12.96 4.50 -7.52
CA VAL A 277 14.08 3.64 -7.93
C VAL A 277 13.87 2.26 -7.32
N LEU A 278 13.42 1.30 -8.12
CA LEU A 278 13.19 -0.08 -7.71
C LEU A 278 14.50 -0.86 -7.83
N ALA A 279 15.06 -1.29 -6.70
CA ALA A 279 16.34 -1.99 -6.62
C ALA A 279 16.20 -3.37 -5.97
N GLY A 280 16.76 -4.40 -6.60
CA GLY A 280 16.88 -5.72 -5.98
C GLY A 280 18.19 -5.87 -5.22
N VAL A 281 18.18 -5.70 -3.90
CA VAL A 281 19.40 -5.81 -3.08
C VAL A 281 19.51 -7.21 -2.51
N SER A 282 20.46 -8.01 -3.00
CA SER A 282 20.77 -9.28 -2.35
C SER A 282 21.59 -9.02 -1.08
N GLY A 283 21.06 -9.40 0.08
CA GLY A 283 21.73 -9.34 1.40
C GLY A 283 23.01 -10.17 1.54
N LYS A 284 23.61 -10.63 0.44
CA LYS A 284 24.99 -11.13 0.42
C LYS A 284 26.02 -10.02 0.22
N LYS A 285 25.62 -8.86 -0.32
CA LYS A 285 26.52 -7.71 -0.57
C LYS A 285 26.44 -6.63 0.52
N SER A 286 25.34 -6.56 1.25
CA SER A 286 25.25 -5.83 2.51
C SER A 286 25.53 -6.82 3.63
N ASP A 287 26.26 -6.43 4.67
CA ASP A 287 26.34 -7.19 5.92
C ASP A 287 24.97 -7.33 6.63
N ALA A 288 23.90 -6.80 6.01
CA ALA A 288 22.52 -7.00 6.39
C ALA A 288 21.99 -8.33 5.83
N THR A 289 21.70 -9.27 6.74
CA THR A 289 21.02 -10.52 6.41
C THR A 289 19.57 -10.26 5.99
N GLY A 290 19.31 -10.05 4.70
CA GLY A 290 17.96 -9.90 4.16
C GLY A 290 17.96 -9.24 2.78
N VAL A 291 17.09 -9.71 1.88
CA VAL A 291 16.87 -9.10 0.58
C VAL A 291 15.58 -8.29 0.70
N TRP A 292 15.68 -6.98 0.70
CA TRP A 292 14.51 -6.12 0.91
C TRP A 292 14.28 -5.23 -0.31
N PRO A 293 13.12 -5.35 -0.97
CA PRO A 293 12.74 -4.41 -2.01
C PRO A 293 12.38 -3.05 -1.41
N GLY A 294 13.30 -2.10 -1.57
CA GLY A 294 13.01 -0.69 -1.32
C GLY A 294 12.82 0.05 -2.62
N ALA A 295 11.91 1.04 -2.62
CA ALA A 295 11.95 2.13 -3.58
C ALA A 295 12.49 3.37 -2.87
N GLY A 296 13.55 3.95 -3.39
CA GLY A 296 14.06 5.27 -2.95
C GLY A 296 13.78 6.33 -4.02
N PRO A 297 13.60 7.60 -3.66
CA PRO A 297 13.47 8.66 -4.65
C PRO A 297 14.80 8.87 -5.37
N HIS A 298 14.82 8.99 -6.70
CA HIS A 298 16.01 9.44 -7.43
C HIS A 298 16.44 10.83 -6.95
N ARG A 299 17.71 11.03 -6.61
CA ARG A 299 18.22 12.32 -6.08
C ARG A 299 19.12 13.10 -7.05
N GLY A 300 19.52 12.49 -8.16
CA GLY A 300 20.49 13.05 -9.09
C GLY A 300 21.67 12.13 -9.32
N HIS A 301 22.85 12.69 -9.62
CA HIS A 301 24.05 11.91 -9.87
C HIS A 301 25.25 12.43 -9.09
N LYS A 302 26.20 11.56 -8.77
CA LYS A 302 27.47 11.93 -8.15
C LYS A 302 28.57 11.12 -8.80
N ASP A 303 29.67 11.77 -9.15
CA ASP A 303 30.83 11.13 -9.77
C ASP A 303 30.48 10.37 -11.07
N GLY A 304 29.45 10.84 -11.79
CA GLY A 304 28.97 10.23 -13.04
C GLY A 304 27.96 9.09 -12.87
N GLU A 305 27.66 8.67 -11.64
CA GLU A 305 26.66 7.62 -11.37
C GLU A 305 25.38 8.21 -10.80
N ASN A 306 24.23 7.68 -11.22
CA ASN A 306 22.93 8.09 -10.66
C ASN A 306 22.78 7.55 -9.24
N GLN A 307 22.09 8.29 -8.38
CA GLN A 307 21.90 7.95 -6.97
C GLN A 307 20.44 8.09 -6.57
N CYS A 308 20.00 7.28 -5.61
CA CYS A 308 18.75 7.51 -4.89
C CYS A 308 19.00 8.17 -3.53
N GLY A 309 17.99 8.88 -3.03
CA GLY A 309 17.86 9.25 -1.63
C GLY A 309 17.59 8.01 -0.76
N SER A 310 17.42 8.23 0.54
CA SER A 310 17.11 7.13 1.45
C SER A 310 15.77 6.49 1.09
N GLY A 311 15.80 5.22 0.69
CA GLY A 311 14.58 4.44 0.55
C GLY A 311 14.23 3.84 1.90
N SER A 312 13.09 4.20 2.47
CA SER A 312 12.60 3.53 3.68
C SER A 312 11.82 2.27 3.33
N PHE A 313 11.97 1.23 4.15
CA PHE A 313 11.04 0.11 4.21
C PHE A 313 9.75 0.51 4.91
N TYR A 314 9.04 1.52 4.41
CA TYR A 314 7.68 1.74 4.84
C TYR A 314 6.85 0.57 4.30
N VAL A 315 6.70 -0.45 5.12
CA VAL A 315 5.62 -1.41 4.97
C VAL A 315 4.39 -0.69 5.52
N ASN A 316 3.39 -0.48 4.67
CA ASN A 316 2.14 0.11 5.11
C ASN A 316 1.53 -0.84 6.16
N ALA A 317 1.58 -0.43 7.43
CA ALA A 317 1.11 -1.25 8.56
C ALA A 317 -0.38 -1.63 8.40
N ASP A 318 -1.17 -0.77 7.74
CA ASP A 318 -2.59 -1.00 7.45
C ASP A 318 -2.81 -2.12 6.41
N LEU A 319 -1.76 -2.52 5.69
CA LEU A 319 -1.77 -3.61 4.68
C LEU A 319 -1.15 -4.91 5.20
N LEU A 320 -0.41 -4.86 6.30
CA LEU A 320 0.02 -6.04 7.05
C LEU A 320 -1.16 -6.56 7.88
N ASP A 321 -2.15 -7.17 7.22
CA ASP A 321 -2.91 -8.22 7.88
C ASP A 321 -1.93 -9.38 8.10
N MET A 322 -1.25 -9.33 9.24
CA MET A 322 -0.19 -10.24 9.68
C MET A 322 -0.59 -11.71 9.52
N THR A 323 -1.88 -12.01 9.52
CA THR A 323 -2.46 -13.34 9.32
C THR A 323 -2.13 -13.92 7.94
N ILE A 324 -2.21 -13.10 6.88
CA ILE A 324 -1.89 -13.51 5.50
C ILE A 324 -0.37 -13.64 5.32
N PHE A 325 0.39 -12.70 5.88
CA PHE A 325 1.85 -12.70 5.82
C PHE A 325 2.46 -13.93 6.56
N GLN A 326 1.96 -14.25 7.75
CA GLN A 326 2.37 -15.43 8.52
C GLN A 326 1.98 -16.76 7.83
N GLY A 327 0.84 -16.79 7.12
CA GLY A 327 0.42 -17.94 6.32
C GLY A 327 1.40 -18.23 5.17
N SER A 328 1.72 -17.20 4.38
CA SER A 328 2.64 -17.29 3.23
C SER A 328 4.09 -17.61 3.63
N MET A 329 4.58 -17.05 4.75
CA MET A 329 5.92 -17.37 5.27
C MET A 329 6.05 -18.82 5.77
N LYS A 330 5.00 -19.35 6.40
CA LYS A 330 4.94 -20.77 6.83
C LYS A 330 4.90 -21.73 5.63
N GLU A 331 4.30 -21.33 4.52
CA GLU A 331 4.28 -22.10 3.27
C GLU A 331 5.67 -22.14 2.59
N MET A 332 6.35 -20.99 2.44
CA MET A 332 7.68 -20.93 1.83
C MET A 332 8.74 -21.75 2.61
N THR A 333 8.60 -21.81 3.94
CA THR A 333 9.47 -22.63 4.80
C THR A 333 9.26 -24.14 4.58
N LYS A 334 8.05 -24.57 4.16
CA LYS A 334 7.71 -25.99 3.94
C LYS A 334 8.10 -26.53 2.56
N ILE A 335 8.31 -25.66 1.58
CA ILE A 335 8.62 -26.06 0.18
C ILE A 335 10.13 -26.35 -0.02
N GLY A 336 10.98 -26.15 1.00
CA GLY A 336 12.41 -26.49 0.93
C GLY A 336 13.22 -25.61 -0.04
N THR A 337 12.62 -24.54 -0.55
CA THR A 337 13.21 -23.62 -1.52
C THR A 337 14.19 -22.60 -0.91
N VAL A 338 14.32 -22.53 0.41
CA VAL A 338 15.30 -21.67 1.10
C VAL A 338 15.94 -22.42 2.27
N ARG A 339 17.24 -22.75 2.15
CA ARG A 339 17.97 -23.55 3.15
C ARG A 339 18.38 -22.80 4.43
N ASN A 340 18.09 -21.51 4.57
CA ASN A 340 18.52 -20.70 5.74
C ASN A 340 17.40 -19.73 6.20
N VAL A 341 16.44 -20.24 6.96
CA VAL A 341 15.33 -19.43 7.57
C VAL A 341 15.61 -19.09 9.05
N GLU A 342 16.60 -19.74 9.68
CA GLU A 342 17.00 -19.52 11.08
C GLU A 342 17.27 -18.05 11.47
N PRO A 343 17.98 -17.24 10.65
CA PRO A 343 18.25 -15.84 11.00
C PRO A 343 17.00 -14.95 11.12
N PHE A 344 15.91 -15.29 10.41
CA PHE A 344 14.67 -14.52 10.42
C PHE A 344 13.84 -14.74 11.68
N ILE A 345 13.85 -15.97 12.21
CA ILE A 345 13.18 -16.31 13.48
C ILE A 345 13.93 -15.66 14.66
N HIS A 346 15.27 -15.67 14.62
CA HIS A 346 16.09 -15.05 15.66
C HIS A 346 15.95 -13.52 15.72
N GLN A 347 15.66 -12.84 14.60
CA GLN A 347 15.47 -11.39 14.57
C GLN A 347 14.10 -10.92 15.07
N SER A 348 13.00 -11.64 14.78
CA SER A 348 11.71 -11.35 15.42
C SER A 348 11.79 -11.51 16.94
N ILE A 349 12.52 -12.54 17.41
CA ILE A 349 12.78 -12.74 18.84
C ILE A 349 13.69 -11.63 19.40
N ALA A 350 14.72 -11.19 18.66
CA ALA A 350 15.60 -10.12 19.09
C ALA A 350 14.90 -8.75 19.16
N LEU A 351 13.92 -8.48 18.29
CA LEU A 351 13.09 -7.28 18.33
C LEU A 351 12.20 -7.26 19.57
N GLU A 352 11.59 -8.40 19.91
CA GLU A 352 10.84 -8.60 21.17
C GLU A 352 11.73 -8.44 22.42
N MET A 353 12.98 -8.94 22.38
CA MET A 353 13.94 -8.78 23.48
C MET A 353 14.49 -7.34 23.61
N LYS A 354 14.53 -6.57 22.51
CA LYS A 354 14.97 -5.15 22.54
C LYS A 354 13.92 -4.24 23.17
N TYR A 355 12.63 -4.55 23.00
CA TYR A 355 11.54 -3.92 23.76
C TYR A 355 11.65 -4.19 25.26
N ALA A 356 12.16 -5.37 25.67
CA ALA A 356 12.43 -5.66 27.07
C ALA A 356 13.60 -4.86 27.65
N GLY A 357 14.54 -4.38 26.84
CA GLY A 357 15.61 -3.47 27.28
C GLY A 357 15.10 -2.06 27.60
N TYR A 358 14.12 -1.55 26.84
CA TYR A 358 13.48 -0.25 27.06
C TYR A 358 12.69 -0.21 28.39
N ILE A 359 12.20 -1.38 28.84
CA ILE A 359 11.52 -1.58 30.13
C ILE A 359 12.48 -1.33 31.32
N VAL A 360 13.79 -1.56 31.17
CA VAL A 360 14.78 -1.41 32.26
C VAL A 360 15.12 0.06 32.55
N ASP A 361 15.06 0.93 31.55
CA ASP A 361 15.40 2.35 31.73
C ASP A 361 14.24 3.21 32.25
N VAL A 362 13.00 2.78 32.01
CA VAL A 362 11.79 3.43 32.57
C VAL A 362 11.66 3.18 34.09
N MET A 363 12.23 2.08 34.60
CA MET A 363 12.24 1.72 36.03
C MET A 363 13.08 2.63 36.94
N LYS A 364 13.65 3.73 36.42
CA LYS A 364 14.52 4.67 37.17
C LYS A 364 13.85 6.01 37.51
N LEU A 365 12.54 6.15 37.33
CA LEU A 365 11.82 7.41 37.57
C LEU A 365 11.41 7.61 39.04
N PRO A 366 11.26 8.87 39.53
CA PRO A 366 10.89 9.17 40.92
C PRO A 366 9.39 8.99 41.25
N ASP A 367 9.10 8.69 42.52
CA ASP A 367 7.80 8.22 43.05
C ASP A 367 6.63 9.23 42.94
N ASP A 368 6.91 10.53 42.90
CA ASP A 368 5.90 11.60 42.93
C ASP A 368 5.10 11.73 41.62
N LYS A 369 5.67 11.26 40.50
CA LYS A 369 4.95 11.17 39.21
C LYS A 369 4.02 9.96 39.12
N ILE A 370 4.18 8.96 40.00
CA ILE A 370 3.45 7.70 39.98
C ILE A 370 2.06 7.88 40.62
N GLU A 371 1.97 8.57 41.76
CA GLU A 371 0.71 8.72 42.53
C GLU A 371 -0.39 9.49 41.77
N LYS A 372 -0.02 10.54 41.02
CA LYS A 372 -0.97 11.34 40.23
C LYS A 372 -1.58 10.54 39.08
N THR A 373 -0.84 9.57 38.54
CA THR A 373 -1.26 8.72 37.42
C THR A 373 -2.22 7.63 37.90
N THR A 374 -1.97 7.03 39.07
CA THR A 374 -2.83 5.98 39.66
C THR A 374 -4.27 6.44 39.92
N ARG A 375 -4.48 7.69 40.38
CA ARG A 375 -5.83 8.22 40.62
C ARG A 375 -6.63 8.46 39.35
N THR A 376 -5.97 8.80 38.24
CA THR A 376 -6.62 8.92 36.92
C THR A 376 -6.98 7.53 36.35
N THR A 377 -6.15 6.52 36.62
CA THR A 377 -6.37 5.14 36.16
C THR A 377 -7.59 4.49 36.80
N ILE A 378 -7.80 4.66 38.11
CA ILE A 378 -8.96 4.05 38.83
C ILE A 378 -10.29 4.60 38.29
N LYS A 379 -10.37 5.89 37.99
CA LYS A 379 -11.59 6.52 37.44
C LYS A 379 -11.97 6.02 36.05
N ASN A 380 -10.97 5.63 35.24
CA ASN A 380 -11.21 5.10 33.90
C ASN A 380 -11.72 3.64 33.90
N PHE A 381 -11.61 2.91 35.02
CA PHE A 381 -12.11 1.53 35.13
C PHE A 381 -13.62 1.49 35.38
N ASP A 382 -14.15 2.40 36.21
CA ASP A 382 -15.61 2.51 36.46
C ASP A 382 -16.40 2.84 35.18
N ASP A 383 -15.78 3.58 34.25
CA ASP A 383 -16.35 3.91 32.94
C ASP A 383 -16.43 2.69 31.99
N VAL A 384 -15.52 1.72 32.13
CA VAL A 384 -15.49 0.50 31.29
C VAL A 384 -16.57 -0.49 31.72
N ASP A 385 -16.77 -0.68 33.01
CA ASP A 385 -17.83 -1.57 33.52
C ASP A 385 -19.22 -1.03 33.16
N THR A 386 -19.42 0.30 33.22
CA THR A 386 -20.65 0.97 32.77
C THR A 386 -20.92 0.73 31.27
N LEU A 387 -19.89 0.79 30.43
CA LEU A 387 -20.01 0.55 28.98
C LEU A 387 -20.30 -0.92 28.64
N ILE A 388 -19.77 -1.87 29.42
CA ILE A 388 -20.05 -3.31 29.27
C ILE A 388 -21.51 -3.59 29.64
N GLU A 389 -22.01 -3.01 30.73
CA GLU A 389 -23.42 -3.15 31.13
C GLU A 389 -24.39 -2.57 30.09
N MET A 390 -24.10 -1.38 29.56
CA MET A 390 -24.87 -0.78 28.46
C MET A 390 -24.88 -1.65 27.19
N SER A 391 -23.72 -2.24 26.85
CA SER A 391 -23.60 -3.12 25.69
C SER A 391 -24.39 -4.42 25.86
N MET A 392 -24.42 -4.97 27.09
CA MET A 392 -25.22 -6.16 27.41
C MET A 392 -26.72 -5.87 27.40
N GLU A 393 -27.15 -4.72 27.93
CA GLU A 393 -28.55 -4.28 27.92
C GLU A 393 -29.07 -4.04 26.48
N MET A 394 -28.24 -3.48 25.59
CA MET A 394 -28.57 -3.33 24.17
C MET A 394 -28.70 -4.67 23.44
N VAL A 395 -27.89 -5.68 23.81
CA VAL A 395 -27.95 -7.03 23.25
C VAL A 395 -29.17 -7.83 23.75
N GLU A 396 -29.63 -7.56 24.98
CA GLU A 396 -30.80 -8.20 25.57
C GLU A 396 -32.13 -7.62 25.06
N ASN A 397 -32.18 -6.33 24.74
CA ASN A 397 -33.36 -5.65 24.19
C ASN A 397 -33.56 -5.93 22.67
N LYS A 398 -33.79 -7.21 22.32
CA LYS A 398 -34.08 -7.63 20.95
C LYS A 398 -35.48 -7.23 20.49
N GLY A 399 -35.52 -6.30 19.54
CA GLY A 399 -36.73 -6.09 18.72
C GLY A 399 -36.74 -4.86 17.82
N LYS A 400 -35.72 -3.98 17.84
CA LYS A 400 -35.79 -2.68 17.14
C LYS A 400 -34.52 -2.20 16.41
N CYS A 401 -33.41 -2.92 16.46
CA CYS A 401 -32.16 -2.44 15.87
C CYS A 401 -31.94 -2.99 14.45
N GLY A 402 -31.55 -2.09 13.53
CA GLY A 402 -31.24 -2.40 12.14
C GLY A 402 -29.77 -2.77 11.91
N ASP A 403 -29.40 -3.15 10.69
CA ASP A 403 -28.04 -3.59 10.34
C ASP A 403 -26.96 -2.51 10.57
N GLU A 404 -27.34 -1.22 10.51
CA GLU A 404 -26.45 -0.08 10.81
C GLU A 404 -26.06 -0.03 12.31
N ASP A 405 -27.00 -0.33 13.22
CA ASP A 405 -26.74 -0.36 14.66
C ASP A 405 -25.75 -1.49 15.02
N PHE A 406 -25.76 -2.58 14.26
CA PHE A 406 -24.85 -3.72 14.45
C PHE A 406 -23.42 -3.40 13.98
N PHE A 407 -23.29 -2.59 12.92
CA PHE A 407 -22.00 -2.11 12.43
C PHE A 407 -21.35 -1.11 13.38
N GLU A 408 -22.13 -0.17 13.92
CA GLU A 408 -21.65 0.75 14.97
C GLU A 408 -21.25 -0.01 16.24
N LEU A 409 -22.04 -0.98 16.69
CA LEU A 409 -21.70 -1.79 17.86
C LEU A 409 -20.39 -2.57 17.66
N LYS A 410 -20.17 -3.12 16.47
CA LYS A 410 -18.92 -3.82 16.13
C LYS A 410 -17.72 -2.88 16.12
N MET A 411 -17.84 -1.70 15.50
CA MET A 411 -16.78 -0.69 15.54
C MET A 411 -16.49 -0.18 16.95
N LEU A 412 -17.51 -0.05 17.79
CA LEU A 412 -17.38 0.34 19.19
C LEU A 412 -16.63 -0.74 19.98
N LEU A 413 -16.99 -2.01 19.80
CA LEU A 413 -16.34 -3.16 20.44
C LEU A 413 -14.88 -3.33 20.00
N ASP A 414 -14.57 -3.11 18.72
CA ASP A 414 -13.20 -3.16 18.21
C ASP A 414 -12.34 -2.02 18.80
N ARG A 415 -12.89 -0.80 18.92
CA ARG A 415 -12.23 0.33 19.62
C ARG A 415 -12.07 0.07 21.12
N MET A 416 -13.06 -0.55 21.76
CA MET A 416 -12.98 -0.94 23.17
C MET A 416 -11.90 -2.01 23.38
N CYS A 417 -11.76 -2.96 22.45
CA CYS A 417 -10.71 -3.98 22.48
C CYS A 417 -9.32 -3.36 22.33
N GLU A 418 -9.14 -2.45 21.37
CA GLU A 418 -7.90 -1.71 21.16
C GLU A 418 -7.54 -0.85 22.39
N THR A 419 -8.53 -0.16 22.96
CA THR A 419 -8.35 0.71 24.12
C THR A 419 -8.06 -0.09 25.38
N THR A 420 -8.79 -1.18 25.64
CA THR A 420 -8.59 -2.06 26.80
C THR A 420 -7.25 -2.79 26.70
N THR A 421 -6.85 -3.20 25.49
CA THR A 421 -5.53 -3.82 25.25
C THR A 421 -4.41 -2.80 25.46
N ARG A 422 -4.55 -1.56 24.98
CA ARG A 422 -3.60 -0.47 25.25
C ARG A 422 -3.53 -0.11 26.73
N ILE A 423 -4.67 -0.09 27.43
CA ILE A 423 -4.73 0.16 28.88
C ILE A 423 -4.13 -1.01 29.66
N ALA A 424 -4.37 -2.26 29.26
CA ALA A 424 -3.78 -3.44 29.89
C ALA A 424 -2.26 -3.51 29.68
N ILE A 425 -1.79 -3.16 28.47
CA ILE A 425 -0.35 -3.05 28.16
C ILE A 425 0.28 -1.90 28.95
N ARG A 426 -0.37 -0.74 29.02
CA ARG A 426 0.09 0.43 29.78
C ARG A 426 0.09 0.17 31.29
N ASN A 427 -0.92 -0.51 31.82
CA ASN A 427 -1.01 -0.86 33.23
C ASN A 427 -0.03 -2.00 33.61
N ALA A 428 0.28 -2.92 32.70
CA ALA A 428 1.35 -3.91 32.93
C ALA A 428 2.74 -3.25 33.09
N VAL A 429 2.89 -2.01 32.62
CA VAL A 429 4.12 -1.19 32.74
C VAL A 429 4.17 -0.40 34.07
N ASP A 430 3.04 -0.20 34.76
CA ASP A 430 2.92 0.77 35.87
C ASP A 430 2.56 0.19 37.26
N VAL A 431 2.67 -1.13 37.52
CA VAL A 431 2.25 -1.71 38.83
C VAL A 431 3.41 -1.99 39.80
N ASP A 432 3.21 -1.47 41.02
CA ASP A 432 3.90 -1.71 42.30
C ASP A 432 4.58 -3.10 42.43
N PRO A 433 5.87 -3.15 42.83
CA PRO A 433 6.61 -4.41 42.99
C PRO A 433 6.05 -5.38 44.06
N PHE A 434 5.08 -4.98 44.89
CA PHE A 434 4.50 -5.86 45.92
C PHE A 434 3.14 -6.47 45.59
N ILE A 435 2.50 -6.13 44.47
CA ILE A 435 1.26 -6.81 44.08
C ILE A 435 1.59 -8.11 43.35
N ASN A 436 1.13 -9.22 43.94
CA ASN A 436 1.40 -10.58 43.51
C ASN A 436 1.07 -10.77 42.02
N ARG A 437 2.10 -10.73 41.16
CA ARG A 437 2.03 -10.85 39.69
C ARG A 437 1.15 -12.01 39.22
N SER A 438 1.09 -13.09 40.01
CA SER A 438 0.24 -14.24 39.72
C SER A 438 -1.26 -13.92 39.77
N LYS A 439 -1.72 -13.04 40.68
CA LYS A 439 -3.14 -12.67 40.80
C LYS A 439 -3.60 -11.74 39.67
N ILE A 440 -2.76 -10.76 39.28
CA ILE A 440 -3.06 -9.89 38.15
C ILE A 440 -3.09 -10.70 36.85
N LEU A 441 -2.11 -11.60 36.65
CA LEU A 441 -2.09 -12.45 35.47
C LEU A 441 -3.28 -13.42 35.44
N VAL A 442 -3.71 -13.94 36.59
CA VAL A 442 -4.92 -14.77 36.70
C VAL A 442 -6.17 -13.96 36.39
N GLU A 443 -6.28 -12.73 36.87
CA GLU A 443 -7.44 -11.88 36.61
C GLU A 443 -7.50 -11.40 35.15
N VAL A 444 -6.36 -11.03 34.55
CA VAL A 444 -6.27 -10.71 33.11
C VAL A 444 -6.63 -11.93 32.27
N LYS A 445 -6.13 -13.12 32.63
CA LYS A 445 -6.51 -14.38 31.95
C LYS A 445 -7.99 -14.69 32.12
N ARG A 446 -8.57 -14.44 33.29
CA ARG A 446 -9.99 -14.64 33.58
C ARG A 446 -10.85 -13.69 32.76
N ARG A 447 -10.56 -12.39 32.77
CA ARG A 447 -11.29 -11.38 31.99
C ARG A 447 -11.13 -11.55 30.48
N TYR A 448 -9.96 -12.00 30.03
CA TYR A 448 -9.76 -12.40 28.65
C TYR A 448 -10.56 -13.66 28.30
N ALA A 449 -10.68 -14.63 29.21
CA ALA A 449 -11.54 -15.80 29.02
C ALA A 449 -13.04 -15.42 28.98
N ASP A 450 -13.50 -14.54 29.88
CA ASP A 450 -14.87 -14.02 29.89
C ASP A 450 -15.17 -13.25 28.58
N PHE A 451 -14.21 -12.45 28.09
CA PHE A 451 -14.31 -11.78 26.79
C PHE A 451 -14.33 -12.78 25.61
N VAL A 452 -13.47 -13.80 25.64
CA VAL A 452 -13.49 -14.88 24.65
C VAL A 452 -14.82 -15.61 24.69
N GLU A 453 -15.43 -15.81 25.85
CA GLU A 453 -16.75 -16.42 26.00
C GLU A 453 -17.87 -15.52 25.44
N VAL A 454 -17.85 -14.21 25.73
CA VAL A 454 -18.79 -13.23 25.13
C VAL A 454 -18.61 -13.13 23.63
N LYS A 455 -17.38 -13.11 23.13
CA LYS A 455 -17.06 -13.17 21.70
C LYS A 455 -17.52 -14.50 21.09
N MET A 456 -17.33 -15.63 21.77
CA MET A 456 -17.82 -16.94 21.33
C MET A 456 -19.36 -17.03 21.38
N LEU A 457 -20.03 -16.33 22.29
CA LEU A 457 -21.49 -16.23 22.36
C LEU A 457 -22.06 -15.31 21.27
N LEU A 458 -21.39 -14.19 20.99
CA LEU A 458 -21.68 -13.31 19.87
C LEU A 458 -21.41 -14.02 18.54
N ASP A 459 -20.30 -14.75 18.43
CA ASP A 459 -19.95 -15.58 17.28
C ASP A 459 -20.94 -16.73 17.12
N ARG A 460 -21.38 -17.41 18.19
CA ARG A 460 -22.45 -18.45 18.16
C ARG A 460 -23.83 -17.88 17.81
N LYS A 461 -24.13 -16.65 18.22
CA LYS A 461 -25.36 -15.95 17.82
C LYS A 461 -25.28 -15.47 16.37
N CYS A 462 -24.11 -15.02 15.91
CA CYS A 462 -23.80 -14.80 14.50
C CYS A 462 -23.92 -16.11 13.73
N ASP A 463 -23.50 -17.25 14.31
CA ASP A 463 -23.63 -18.61 13.78
C ASP A 463 -25.09 -19.04 13.62
N THR A 464 -26.03 -18.41 14.36
CA THR A 464 -27.47 -18.61 14.18
C THR A 464 -27.96 -17.83 12.96
N THR A 465 -27.48 -16.60 12.75
CA THR A 465 -27.67 -15.82 11.51
C THR A 465 -26.97 -16.49 10.32
N THR A 466 -25.80 -17.09 10.51
CA THR A 466 -25.02 -17.85 9.52
C THR A 466 -25.65 -19.21 9.22
N ARG A 467 -26.27 -19.89 10.19
CA ARG A 467 -27.14 -21.05 9.90
C ARG A 467 -28.41 -20.65 9.15
N THR A 468 -28.89 -19.41 9.30
CA THR A 468 -29.93 -18.84 8.43
C THR A 468 -29.37 -18.54 7.04
N THR A 469 -28.17 -17.97 6.90
CA THR A 469 -27.48 -17.75 5.61
C THR A 469 -27.12 -19.05 4.87
N ILE A 470 -26.71 -20.09 5.60
CA ILE A 470 -26.45 -21.44 5.08
C ILE A 470 -27.78 -22.18 4.81
N LYS A 471 -28.88 -21.87 5.51
CA LYS A 471 -30.22 -22.33 5.11
C LYS A 471 -30.77 -21.58 3.89
N ASN A 472 -30.22 -20.40 3.59
CA ASN A 472 -30.55 -19.60 2.41
C ASN A 472 -29.63 -19.91 1.21
N PHE A 473 -29.21 -21.16 1.01
CA PHE A 473 -28.65 -21.59 -0.28
C PHE A 473 -29.60 -21.27 -1.46
N ASP A 474 -30.90 -21.17 -1.20
CA ASP A 474 -31.93 -20.71 -2.14
C ASP A 474 -31.78 -19.21 -2.53
N ASP A 475 -31.16 -18.35 -1.70
CA ASP A 475 -30.98 -16.91 -2.01
C ASP A 475 -29.90 -16.66 -3.07
N VAL A 476 -28.93 -17.57 -3.22
CA VAL A 476 -27.87 -17.48 -4.23
C VAL A 476 -28.40 -17.83 -5.60
N ASP A 477 -29.14 -18.93 -5.72
CA ASP A 477 -29.86 -19.26 -6.95
C ASP A 477 -30.87 -18.15 -7.27
N THR A 478 -31.55 -17.58 -6.26
CA THR A 478 -32.43 -16.41 -6.42
C THR A 478 -31.68 -15.16 -6.88
N LEU A 479 -30.51 -14.83 -6.35
CA LEU A 479 -29.72 -13.66 -6.79
C LEU A 479 -29.17 -13.83 -8.21
N ILE A 480 -28.76 -15.04 -8.58
CA ILE A 480 -28.35 -15.37 -9.95
C ILE A 480 -29.57 -15.32 -10.88
N GLU A 481 -30.72 -15.85 -10.46
CA GLU A 481 -31.98 -15.79 -11.22
C GLU A 481 -32.49 -14.35 -11.36
N MET A 482 -32.38 -13.50 -10.34
CA MET A 482 -32.67 -12.06 -10.41
C MET A 482 -31.73 -11.35 -11.38
N SER A 483 -30.42 -11.69 -11.36
CA SER A 483 -29.46 -11.13 -12.31
C SER A 483 -29.73 -11.58 -13.75
N MET A 484 -30.11 -12.85 -13.94
CA MET A 484 -30.52 -13.39 -15.25
C MET A 484 -31.84 -12.79 -15.72
N GLU A 485 -32.83 -12.65 -14.84
CA GLU A 485 -34.12 -12.00 -15.10
C GLU A 485 -33.92 -10.51 -15.41
N MET A 486 -32.99 -9.82 -14.76
CA MET A 486 -32.63 -8.43 -15.09
C MET A 486 -31.98 -8.32 -16.48
N VAL A 487 -31.13 -9.27 -16.86
CA VAL A 487 -30.53 -9.35 -18.20
C VAL A 487 -31.59 -9.67 -19.27
N GLU A 488 -32.50 -10.60 -18.99
CA GLU A 488 -33.62 -10.99 -19.88
C GLU A 488 -34.67 -9.87 -20.03
N ASN A 489 -35.06 -9.20 -18.95
CA ASN A 489 -36.17 -8.25 -18.95
C ASN A 489 -35.78 -6.81 -19.33
N LYS A 490 -34.50 -6.42 -19.20
CA LYS A 490 -34.11 -5.01 -19.43
C LYS A 490 -33.22 -4.75 -20.64
N GLY A 491 -32.64 -5.77 -21.27
CA GLY A 491 -31.77 -5.59 -22.44
C GLY A 491 -30.56 -4.67 -22.23
N LYS A 492 -30.33 -4.16 -21.01
CA LYS A 492 -29.26 -3.27 -20.58
C LYS A 492 -29.06 -3.45 -19.07
N CYS A 493 -28.07 -4.25 -18.70
CA CYS A 493 -27.49 -4.22 -17.35
C CYS A 493 -26.38 -3.15 -17.38
N GLY A 494 -26.30 -2.28 -16.38
CA GLY A 494 -25.24 -1.28 -16.30
C GLY A 494 -23.92 -1.90 -15.83
N ASP A 495 -22.79 -1.26 -16.12
CA ASP A 495 -21.47 -1.67 -15.58
C ASP A 495 -21.47 -1.73 -14.04
N GLU A 496 -22.35 -0.95 -13.39
CA GLU A 496 -22.52 -0.92 -11.94
C GLU A 496 -23.12 -2.22 -11.37
N ASP A 497 -24.08 -2.84 -12.06
CA ASP A 497 -24.74 -4.09 -11.62
C ASP A 497 -23.75 -5.27 -11.63
N PHE A 498 -22.91 -5.35 -12.68
CA PHE A 498 -21.86 -6.37 -12.78
C PHE A 498 -20.74 -6.17 -11.77
N PHE A 499 -20.40 -4.92 -11.45
CA PHE A 499 -19.40 -4.59 -10.43
C PHE A 499 -19.87 -5.00 -9.03
N GLU A 500 -21.14 -4.74 -8.71
CA GLU A 500 -21.74 -5.14 -7.43
C GLU A 500 -21.80 -6.66 -7.28
N LEU A 501 -22.19 -7.39 -8.33
CA LEU A 501 -22.16 -8.85 -8.35
C LEU A 501 -20.73 -9.39 -8.13
N LYS A 502 -19.72 -8.83 -8.80
CA LYS A 502 -18.31 -9.21 -8.63
C LYS A 502 -17.83 -8.99 -7.19
N MET A 503 -18.18 -7.85 -6.59
CA MET A 503 -17.86 -7.56 -5.18
C MET A 503 -18.51 -8.54 -4.20
N LEU A 504 -19.78 -8.90 -4.45
CA LEU A 504 -20.51 -9.86 -3.61
C LEU A 504 -19.85 -11.25 -3.68
N LEU A 505 -19.51 -11.70 -4.89
CA LEU A 505 -18.84 -12.98 -5.15
C LEU A 505 -17.47 -13.05 -4.47
N ASP A 506 -16.68 -11.98 -4.55
CA ASP A 506 -15.38 -11.91 -3.87
C ASP A 506 -15.52 -12.00 -2.34
N ARG A 507 -16.52 -11.33 -1.77
CA ARG A 507 -16.79 -11.35 -0.32
C ARG A 507 -17.25 -12.74 0.15
N MET A 508 -18.08 -13.42 -0.65
CA MET A 508 -18.51 -14.79 -0.36
C MET A 508 -17.33 -15.77 -0.41
N CYS A 509 -16.49 -15.67 -1.45
CA CYS A 509 -15.27 -16.48 -1.58
C CYS A 509 -14.32 -16.31 -0.39
N GLU A 510 -14.08 -15.07 0.03
CA GLU A 510 -13.22 -14.76 1.17
C GLU A 510 -13.78 -15.34 2.47
N THR A 511 -15.09 -15.19 2.70
CA THR A 511 -15.77 -15.67 3.91
C THR A 511 -15.73 -17.18 4.00
N THR A 512 -16.08 -17.89 2.92
CA THR A 512 -16.10 -19.36 2.92
C THR A 512 -14.69 -19.95 3.03
N THR A 513 -13.69 -19.34 2.38
CA THR A 513 -12.28 -19.75 2.53
C THR A 513 -11.80 -19.62 3.98
N ARG A 514 -12.17 -18.54 4.67
CA ARG A 514 -11.84 -18.34 6.09
C ARG A 514 -12.49 -19.41 6.97
N ILE A 515 -13.74 -19.77 6.70
CA ILE A 515 -14.47 -20.83 7.43
C ILE A 515 -13.83 -22.19 7.21
N ALA A 516 -13.54 -22.55 5.96
CA ALA A 516 -12.86 -23.79 5.59
C ALA A 516 -11.50 -23.95 6.30
N ILE A 517 -10.68 -22.90 6.28
CA ILE A 517 -9.37 -22.90 6.96
C ILE A 517 -9.54 -23.06 8.47
N ARG A 518 -10.50 -22.34 9.08
CA ARG A 518 -10.78 -22.43 10.52
C ARG A 518 -11.22 -23.84 10.92
N ASN A 519 -12.17 -24.42 10.19
CA ASN A 519 -12.69 -25.76 10.46
C ASN A 519 -11.63 -26.86 10.28
N ALA A 520 -10.74 -26.71 9.28
CA ALA A 520 -9.63 -27.63 9.07
C ALA A 520 -8.59 -27.60 10.21
N VAL A 521 -8.46 -26.45 10.91
CA VAL A 521 -7.55 -26.29 12.05
C VAL A 521 -8.14 -26.89 13.34
N ASP A 522 -9.47 -26.91 13.47
CA ASP A 522 -10.18 -27.39 14.66
C ASP A 522 -10.43 -28.93 14.67
N VAL A 523 -9.90 -29.68 13.69
CA VAL A 523 -10.09 -31.14 13.60
C VAL A 523 -9.27 -31.91 14.67
N ASP A 524 -9.96 -32.87 15.30
CA ASP A 524 -9.48 -33.80 16.34
C ASP A 524 -8.04 -34.29 16.08
N PRO A 525 -7.12 -34.17 17.06
CA PRO A 525 -5.73 -34.62 16.95
C PRO A 525 -5.54 -36.12 16.63
N PHE A 526 -6.58 -36.96 16.75
CA PHE A 526 -6.53 -38.38 16.39
C PHE A 526 -6.81 -38.68 14.91
N ILE A 527 -7.27 -37.70 14.13
CA ILE A 527 -7.49 -37.87 12.70
C ILE A 527 -6.18 -37.62 11.94
N ASN A 528 -5.90 -38.40 10.89
CA ASN A 528 -4.66 -38.31 10.13
C ASN A 528 -4.56 -36.97 9.37
N ARG A 529 -4.11 -35.93 10.09
CA ARG A 529 -4.00 -34.53 9.63
C ARG A 529 -3.25 -34.38 8.31
N SER A 530 -2.31 -35.27 8.02
CA SER A 530 -1.56 -35.22 6.76
C SER A 530 -2.43 -35.55 5.54
N LYS A 531 -3.38 -36.50 5.65
CA LYS A 531 -4.30 -36.85 4.56
C LYS A 531 -5.37 -35.78 4.34
N ILE A 532 -5.95 -35.24 5.42
CA ILE A 532 -6.91 -34.13 5.33
C ILE A 532 -6.24 -32.91 4.72
N LEU A 533 -5.03 -32.56 5.17
CA LEU A 533 -4.33 -31.40 4.64
C LEU A 533 -3.97 -31.55 3.16
N VAL A 534 -3.62 -32.76 2.70
CA VAL A 534 -3.37 -33.03 1.27
C VAL A 534 -4.66 -32.86 0.46
N GLU A 535 -5.79 -33.33 0.97
CA GLU A 535 -7.08 -33.19 0.28
C GLU A 535 -7.57 -31.74 0.27
N VAL A 536 -7.51 -31.02 1.40
CA VAL A 536 -7.82 -29.58 1.47
C VAL A 536 -6.93 -28.78 0.52
N LYS A 537 -5.64 -29.11 0.42
CA LYS A 537 -4.73 -28.46 -0.54
C LYS A 537 -5.14 -28.72 -1.99
N ARG A 538 -5.51 -29.96 -2.31
CA ARG A 538 -5.98 -30.34 -3.66
C ARG A 538 -7.23 -29.54 -4.02
N ARG A 539 -8.20 -29.49 -3.10
CA ARG A 539 -9.46 -28.76 -3.30
C ARG A 539 -9.25 -27.24 -3.33
N TYR A 540 -8.31 -26.69 -2.57
CA TYR A 540 -7.96 -25.28 -2.65
C TYR A 540 -7.30 -24.91 -3.99
N ALA A 541 -6.48 -25.81 -4.56
CA ALA A 541 -5.95 -25.62 -5.92
C ALA A 541 -7.07 -25.61 -6.96
N ASP A 542 -8.03 -26.55 -6.85
CA ASP A 542 -9.22 -26.57 -7.70
C ASP A 542 -10.05 -25.27 -7.53
N PHE A 543 -10.17 -24.77 -6.31
CA PHE A 543 -10.85 -23.50 -6.00
C PHE A 543 -10.20 -22.30 -6.70
N VAL A 544 -8.86 -22.16 -6.62
CA VAL A 544 -8.13 -21.07 -7.26
C VAL A 544 -8.28 -21.13 -8.77
N GLU A 545 -8.20 -22.31 -9.37
CA GLU A 545 -8.39 -22.49 -10.81
C GLU A 545 -9.79 -22.08 -11.26
N VAL A 546 -10.84 -22.53 -10.55
CA VAL A 546 -12.23 -22.19 -10.83
C VAL A 546 -12.48 -20.69 -10.63
N LYS A 547 -11.91 -20.08 -9.59
CA LYS A 547 -12.00 -18.62 -9.37
C LYS A 547 -11.37 -17.82 -10.51
N MET A 548 -10.17 -18.20 -10.95
CA MET A 548 -9.52 -17.52 -12.10
C MET A 548 -10.28 -17.69 -13.41
N LEU A 549 -10.99 -18.81 -13.60
CA LEU A 549 -11.89 -19.00 -14.73
C LEU A 549 -13.13 -18.12 -14.61
N LEU A 550 -13.73 -18.04 -13.41
CA LEU A 550 -14.87 -17.20 -13.12
C LEU A 550 -14.56 -15.71 -13.38
N ASP A 551 -13.44 -15.20 -12.86
CA ASP A 551 -13.01 -13.82 -13.07
C ASP A 551 -12.88 -13.48 -14.56
N ARG A 552 -12.22 -14.36 -15.35
CA ARG A 552 -12.08 -14.20 -16.80
C ARG A 552 -13.42 -14.18 -17.53
N LYS A 553 -14.37 -15.02 -17.10
CA LYS A 553 -15.70 -15.09 -17.70
C LYS A 553 -16.53 -13.86 -17.33
N CYS A 554 -16.46 -13.36 -16.10
CA CYS A 554 -17.08 -12.10 -15.69
C CYS A 554 -16.54 -10.92 -16.51
N ASP A 555 -15.23 -10.83 -16.71
CA ASP A 555 -14.63 -9.77 -17.54
C ASP A 555 -15.08 -9.89 -19.01
N THR A 556 -15.20 -11.12 -19.53
CA THR A 556 -15.71 -11.35 -20.91
C THR A 556 -17.20 -10.97 -21.02
N ALA A 557 -18.02 -11.33 -20.03
CA ALA A 557 -19.44 -10.97 -19.99
C ALA A 557 -19.64 -9.45 -19.98
N ALA A 558 -18.86 -8.70 -19.19
CA ALA A 558 -18.90 -7.24 -19.16
C ALA A 558 -18.57 -6.64 -20.55
N VAL A 559 -17.57 -7.18 -21.25
CA VAL A 559 -17.21 -6.73 -22.60
C VAL A 559 -18.30 -7.04 -23.64
N LEU A 560 -19.02 -8.16 -23.50
CA LEU A 560 -20.10 -8.51 -24.42
C LEU A 560 -21.39 -7.73 -24.14
N ALA A 561 -21.68 -7.45 -22.88
CA ALA A 561 -22.83 -6.64 -22.46
C ALA A 561 -22.80 -5.22 -23.06
N THR A 562 -21.61 -4.66 -23.28
CA THR A 562 -21.44 -3.35 -23.92
C THR A 562 -21.55 -3.36 -25.45
N LYS A 563 -21.60 -4.54 -26.09
CA LYS A 563 -21.56 -4.70 -27.56
C LYS A 563 -22.90 -5.07 -28.22
N ASP A 564 -24.03 -4.90 -27.51
CA ASP A 564 -25.37 -5.30 -27.98
C ASP A 564 -25.43 -6.77 -28.47
N ALA A 565 -24.68 -7.67 -27.82
CA ALA A 565 -24.63 -9.11 -28.12
C ALA A 565 -25.27 -9.96 -26.98
N PRO A 566 -26.60 -9.86 -26.75
CA PRO A 566 -27.26 -10.45 -25.59
C PRO A 566 -27.24 -11.98 -25.58
N SER A 567 -27.23 -12.64 -26.76
CA SER A 567 -27.15 -14.10 -26.85
C SER A 567 -25.82 -14.64 -26.30
N ASP A 568 -24.73 -13.96 -26.61
CA ASP A 568 -23.39 -14.40 -26.24
C ASP A 568 -23.11 -14.08 -24.77
N ALA A 569 -23.61 -12.94 -24.27
CA ALA A 569 -23.59 -12.61 -22.85
C ALA A 569 -24.37 -13.63 -22.02
N PHE A 570 -25.54 -14.07 -22.50
CA PHE A 570 -26.36 -15.09 -21.83
C PHE A 570 -25.66 -16.46 -21.76
N GLN A 571 -24.96 -16.86 -22.83
CA GLN A 571 -24.17 -18.08 -22.81
C GLN A 571 -23.05 -18.00 -21.76
N ILE A 572 -22.35 -16.87 -21.67
CA ILE A 572 -21.29 -16.68 -20.67
C ILE A 572 -21.85 -16.63 -19.25
N LEU A 573 -23.02 -16.03 -19.02
CA LEU A 573 -23.68 -16.03 -17.71
C LEU A 573 -24.03 -17.45 -17.24
N ASN A 574 -24.46 -18.33 -18.15
CA ASN A 574 -24.69 -19.74 -17.83
C ASN A 574 -23.38 -20.46 -17.47
N GLU A 575 -22.27 -20.15 -18.15
CA GLU A 575 -20.95 -20.69 -17.81
C GLU A 575 -20.46 -20.17 -16.44
N ILE A 576 -20.70 -18.90 -16.12
CA ILE A 576 -20.42 -18.31 -14.79
C ILE A 576 -21.24 -19.03 -13.72
N LYS A 577 -22.55 -19.26 -13.96
CA LYS A 577 -23.42 -20.01 -13.04
C LYS A 577 -22.87 -21.40 -12.74
N GLU A 578 -22.39 -22.11 -13.76
CA GLU A 578 -21.84 -23.46 -13.58
C GLU A 578 -20.47 -23.46 -12.89
N LEU A 579 -19.61 -22.50 -13.21
CA LEU A 579 -18.35 -22.30 -12.48
C LEU A 579 -18.60 -21.97 -11.02
N TYR A 580 -19.65 -21.19 -10.72
CA TYR A 580 -20.02 -20.85 -9.36
C TYR A 580 -20.56 -22.06 -8.59
N ARG A 581 -21.43 -22.87 -9.20
CA ARG A 581 -21.85 -24.17 -8.60
C ARG A 581 -20.67 -25.08 -8.32
N ARG A 582 -19.69 -25.14 -9.24
CA ARG A 582 -18.47 -25.91 -9.03
C ARG A 582 -17.63 -25.35 -7.89
N LEU A 583 -17.50 -24.03 -7.79
CA LEU A 583 -16.81 -23.34 -6.70
C LEU A 583 -17.47 -23.66 -5.34
N LEU A 584 -18.81 -23.57 -5.28
CA LEU A 584 -19.59 -23.93 -4.09
C LEU A 584 -19.45 -25.40 -3.72
N GLY A 585 -19.46 -26.31 -4.71
CA GLY A 585 -19.23 -27.73 -4.48
C GLY A 585 -17.84 -28.01 -3.91
N ILE A 586 -16.80 -27.34 -4.42
CA ILE A 586 -15.44 -27.43 -3.87
C ILE A 586 -15.40 -26.91 -2.44
N LEU A 587 -16.07 -25.79 -2.15
CA LEU A 587 -16.13 -25.22 -0.81
C LEU A 587 -16.93 -26.08 0.17
N TYR A 588 -17.93 -26.83 -0.29
CA TYR A 588 -18.70 -27.78 0.52
C TYR A 588 -17.92 -29.06 0.79
N ASP A 589 -17.10 -29.51 -0.17
CA ASP A 589 -16.22 -30.68 -0.04
C ASP A 589 -15.06 -30.45 0.96
N ILE A 590 -14.62 -29.19 1.12
CA ILE A 590 -13.57 -28.76 2.07
C ILE A 590 -14.16 -28.60 3.48
#